data_AF-A0A3C0PIV0-F1
#
_entry.id   AF-A0A3C0PIV0-F1
#
_cell.length_a   1.000
_cell.length_b   1.000
_cell.length_c   1.000
_cell.angle_alpha   90.00
_cell.angle_beta   90.00
_cell.angle_gamma   90.00
#
_symmetry.space_group_name_H-M   'P 1'
#
loop_
_entity.id
_entity.type
_entity.pdbx_description
1 polymer ?
#
loop_
_entity_poly.entity_id
_entity_poly.type
_entity_poly.pdbx_seq_one_letter_code
_entity_poly.pdbx_strand_id
1 'polypeptide(L)'
;MNVADCRIKSGSGMTAVTMESVLMWKPDIIITTSNDFAVQIYKDATWEMIPAVQKHNVHITPSQPFNWFDRPPGVNRIVGIPWIAHIFYPDMFPENWFMVKVKEFYSIFYHYELKDEDISKLLNDK
;
A
#
# COMPACT_ATOMS: atom_id res chain seq x y z
N MET A 1 -2.70 -14.01 -13.44
CA MET A 1 -3.81 -13.05 -13.61
C MET A 1 -3.87 -12.22 -12.34
N ASN A 2 -3.83 -10.88 -12.42
CA ASN A 2 -3.79 -9.99 -11.24
C ASN A 2 -5.19 -9.47 -10.86
N VAL A 3 -6.20 -10.26 -11.19
CA VAL A 3 -7.60 -9.95 -10.91
C VAL A 3 -8.13 -11.07 -10.04
N ALA A 4 -8.69 -10.70 -8.89
CA ALA A 4 -9.28 -11.65 -7.96
C ALA A 4 -10.51 -12.30 -8.62
N ASP A 5 -10.51 -13.63 -8.70
CA ASP A 5 -11.70 -14.39 -9.08
C ASP A 5 -12.66 -14.43 -7.89
N CYS A 6 -13.56 -13.44 -7.83
CA CYS A 6 -14.53 -13.31 -6.76
C CYS A 6 -15.85 -12.78 -7.31
N ARG A 7 -16.95 -13.16 -6.65
CA ARG A 7 -18.28 -12.65 -7.00
C ARG A 7 -18.38 -11.18 -6.60
N ILE A 8 -18.21 -10.29 -7.58
CA ILE A 8 -18.37 -8.85 -7.39
C ILE A 8 -19.80 -8.57 -6.92
N LYS A 9 -19.93 -7.97 -5.72
CA LYS A 9 -21.20 -7.42 -5.25
C LYS A 9 -21.29 -5.95 -5.68
N SER A 10 -22.45 -5.53 -6.16
CA SER A 10 -22.75 -4.12 -6.38
C SER A 10 -22.65 -3.35 -5.05
N GLY A 11 -21.85 -2.28 -5.00
CA GLY A 11 -21.59 -1.52 -3.78
C GLY A 11 -20.26 -0.75 -3.81
N SER A 12 -19.77 -0.34 -2.64
CA SER A 12 -18.60 0.54 -2.47
C SER A 12 -17.23 -0.16 -2.47
N GLY A 13 -17.14 -1.40 -2.96
CA GLY A 13 -15.94 -2.24 -2.86
C GLY A 13 -15.93 -3.12 -1.60
N MET A 14 -14.73 -3.44 -1.08
CA MET A 14 -14.54 -4.35 0.07
C MET A 14 -15.20 -5.73 -0.12
N THR A 15 -15.06 -6.31 -1.30
CA THR A 15 -15.55 -7.67 -1.58
C THR A 15 -14.91 -8.66 -0.60
N ALA A 16 -15.76 -9.35 0.18
CA ALA A 16 -15.29 -10.40 1.06
C ALA A 16 -14.74 -11.58 0.25
N VAL A 17 -13.61 -12.12 0.68
CA VAL A 17 -12.92 -13.27 0.09
C VAL A 17 -12.58 -14.24 1.23
N THR A 18 -12.40 -15.52 0.91
CA THR A 18 -12.01 -16.51 1.93
C THR A 18 -10.49 -16.68 1.97
N MET A 19 -9.97 -17.24 3.05
CA MET A 19 -8.53 -17.49 3.18
C MET A 19 -8.04 -18.49 2.13
N GLU A 20 -8.86 -19.47 1.76
CA GLU A 20 -8.57 -20.43 0.70
C GLU A 20 -8.36 -19.73 -0.65
N SER A 21 -9.17 -18.71 -0.97
CA SER A 21 -8.97 -17.90 -2.19
C SER A 21 -7.62 -17.19 -2.17
N VAL A 22 -7.24 -16.59 -1.04
CA VAL A 22 -5.96 -15.88 -0.89
C VAL A 22 -4.78 -16.85 -1.03
N LEU A 23 -4.85 -18.03 -0.42
CA LEU A 23 -3.86 -19.11 -0.56
C LEU A 23 -3.69 -19.57 -2.01
N MET A 24 -4.78 -19.58 -2.79
CA MET A 24 -4.76 -19.94 -4.20
C MET A 24 -4.15 -18.83 -5.06
N TRP A 25 -4.44 -17.56 -4.76
CA TRP A 25 -3.91 -16.42 -5.50
C TRP A 25 -2.42 -16.19 -5.27
N LYS A 26 -1.89 -16.59 -4.11
CA LYS A 26 -0.46 -16.51 -3.76
C LYS A 26 0.13 -15.11 -4.03
N PRO A 27 -0.41 -14.05 -3.42
CA PRO A 27 0.05 -12.69 -3.68
C PRO A 27 1.52 -12.54 -3.29
N ASP A 28 2.30 -11.89 -4.17
CA ASP A 28 3.69 -11.49 -3.89
C ASP A 28 3.80 -10.20 -3.08
N ILE A 29 2.73 -9.38 -3.09
CA ILE A 29 2.65 -8.09 -2.38
C ILE A 29 1.24 -7.95 -1.78
N ILE A 30 1.16 -7.50 -0.54
CA ILE A 30 -0.11 -7.11 0.13
C ILE A 30 -0.03 -5.64 0.52
N ILE A 31 -1.07 -4.88 0.17
CA ILE A 31 -1.23 -3.48 0.60
C ILE A 31 -2.44 -3.39 1.52
N THR A 32 -2.29 -2.76 2.67
CA THR A 32 -3.36 -2.61 3.67
C THR A 32 -3.43 -1.19 4.23
N THR A 33 -4.61 -0.80 4.70
CA THR A 33 -4.83 0.44 5.48
C THR A 33 -4.86 0.20 6.99
N SER A 34 -4.85 -1.06 7.43
CA SER A 34 -4.91 -1.44 8.85
C SER A 34 -3.52 -1.80 9.38
N ASN A 35 -3.03 -0.99 10.32
CA ASN A 35 -1.78 -1.27 11.04
C ASN A 35 -1.88 -2.56 11.85
N ASP A 36 -3.02 -2.80 12.50
CA ASP A 36 -3.24 -4.03 13.28
C ASP A 36 -3.16 -5.26 12.39
N PHE A 37 -3.77 -5.21 11.20
CA PHE A 37 -3.65 -6.31 10.23
C PHE A 37 -2.20 -6.54 9.81
N ALA A 38 -1.47 -5.48 9.47
CA ALA A 38 -0.06 -5.59 9.07
C ALA A 38 0.84 -6.19 10.16
N VAL A 39 0.51 -6.00 11.44
CA VAL A 39 1.25 -6.61 12.56
C VAL A 39 0.80 -8.05 12.82
N GLN A 40 -0.51 -8.31 12.79
CA GLN A 40 -1.06 -9.63 13.14
C GLN A 40 -0.84 -10.68 12.05
N ILE A 41 -0.76 -10.27 10.78
CA ILE A 41 -0.56 -11.19 9.64
C ILE A 41 0.69 -12.07 9.80
N TYR A 42 1.75 -11.55 10.43
CA TYR A 42 2.99 -12.30 10.66
C TYR A 42 2.92 -13.26 11.86
N LYS A 43 1.87 -13.18 12.68
CA LYS A 43 1.63 -14.05 13.84
C LYS A 43 0.59 -15.13 13.56
N ASP A 44 -0.10 -15.05 12.43
CA ASP A 44 -1.18 -15.94 12.05
C ASP A 44 -0.66 -17.05 11.12
N ALA A 45 -0.70 -18.29 11.61
CA ALA A 45 -0.26 -19.47 10.88
C ALA A 45 -1.03 -19.69 9.55
N THR A 46 -2.24 -19.14 9.41
CA THR A 46 -2.99 -19.23 8.15
C THR A 46 -2.36 -18.42 7.02
N TRP A 47 -1.56 -17.41 7.34
CA TRP A 47 -0.91 -16.51 6.39
C TRP A 47 0.57 -16.86 6.12
N GLU A 48 1.17 -17.75 6.92
CA GLU A 48 2.59 -18.11 6.85
C GLU A 48 3.02 -18.64 5.47
N MET A 49 2.10 -19.28 4.74
CA MET A 49 2.37 -19.83 3.41
C MET A 49 2.22 -18.82 2.26
N ILE A 50 1.82 -17.58 2.54
CA ILE A 50 1.60 -16.54 1.53
C ILE A 50 2.94 -15.90 1.15
N PRO A 51 3.29 -15.81 -0.16
CA PRO A 51 4.58 -15.27 -0.59
C PRO A 51 4.88 -13.86 -0.07
N ALA A 52 3.89 -12.97 -0.08
CA ALA A 52 4.02 -11.62 0.47
C ALA A 52 4.43 -11.63 1.96
N VAL A 53 3.91 -12.57 2.75
CA VAL A 53 4.18 -12.65 4.19
C VAL A 53 5.58 -13.25 4.42
N GLN A 54 5.93 -14.31 3.69
CA GLN A 54 7.25 -14.93 3.76
C GLN A 54 8.38 -13.97 3.37
N LYS A 55 8.13 -13.10 2.39
CA LYS A 55 9.09 -12.12 1.88
C LYS A 55 9.02 -10.78 2.61
N HIS A 56 8.16 -10.63 3.62
CA HIS A 56 7.89 -9.36 4.29
C HIS A 56 7.44 -8.21 3.36
N ASN A 57 6.76 -8.53 2.26
CA ASN A 57 6.17 -7.59 1.30
C ASN A 57 4.72 -7.25 1.67
N VAL A 58 4.49 -6.85 2.93
CA VAL A 58 3.21 -6.34 3.42
C VAL A 58 3.36 -4.86 3.76
N HIS A 59 2.70 -4.00 2.99
CA HIS A 59 2.88 -2.55 3.09
C HIS A 59 1.62 -1.86 3.64
N ILE A 60 1.82 -0.95 4.58
CA ILE A 60 0.76 -0.05 5.06
C ILE A 60 0.73 1.17 4.15
N THR A 61 -0.44 1.52 3.63
CA THR A 61 -0.58 2.74 2.82
C THR A 61 -0.34 3.99 3.67
N PRO A 62 0.51 4.94 3.21
CA PRO A 62 0.65 6.24 3.84
C PRO A 62 -0.71 6.96 3.90
N SER A 63 -0.97 7.61 5.04
CA SER A 63 -2.33 8.09 5.36
C SER A 63 -2.45 9.53 5.81
N GLN A 64 -1.33 10.26 5.91
CA GLN A 64 -1.34 11.65 6.33
C GLN A 64 -1.19 12.59 5.14
N PRO A 65 -1.97 13.68 5.03
CA PRO A 65 -3.19 13.96 5.79
C PRO A 65 -4.39 13.10 5.33
N PHE A 66 -4.29 12.47 4.15
CA PHE A 66 -5.30 11.56 3.60
C PHE A 66 -4.63 10.30 3.03
N ASN A 67 -5.36 9.18 2.97
CA ASN A 67 -4.85 7.91 2.45
C ASN A 67 -4.42 7.98 0.98
N TRP A 68 -3.23 7.50 0.64
CA TRP A 68 -2.74 7.64 -0.73
C TRP A 68 -3.32 6.66 -1.76
N PHE A 69 -4.08 5.64 -1.34
CA PHE A 69 -4.50 4.57 -2.25
C PHE A 69 -6.02 4.38 -2.30
N ASP A 70 -6.64 4.16 -1.15
CA ASP A 70 -8.02 3.72 -1.05
C ASP A 70 -8.97 4.89 -0.72
N ARG A 71 -9.20 5.20 0.55
CA ARG A 71 -10.29 6.10 0.99
C ARG A 71 -9.80 7.25 1.87
N PRO A 72 -10.30 8.48 1.67
CA PRO A 72 -11.30 8.87 0.68
C PRO A 72 -10.75 8.94 -0.76
N PRO A 73 -11.58 8.75 -1.81
CA PRO A 73 -11.17 9.04 -3.17
C PRO A 73 -10.90 10.54 -3.33
N GLY A 74 -9.78 10.90 -3.96
CA GLY A 74 -9.42 12.30 -4.17
C GLY A 74 -8.01 12.47 -4.75
N VAL A 75 -7.53 13.71 -4.75
CA VAL A 75 -6.21 14.10 -5.27
C VAL A 75 -5.05 13.40 -4.55
N ASN A 76 -5.26 12.96 -3.30
CA ASN A 76 -4.37 12.11 -2.51
C ASN A 76 -3.96 10.81 -3.23
N ARG A 77 -4.73 10.33 -4.20
CA ARG A 77 -4.33 9.16 -5.01
C ARG A 77 -3.21 9.43 -6.01
N ILE A 78 -2.98 10.70 -6.38
CA ILE A 78 -1.92 11.08 -7.33
C ILE A 78 -0.55 10.72 -6.76
N VAL A 79 -0.30 11.03 -5.48
CA VAL A 79 0.96 10.67 -4.79
C VAL A 79 1.07 9.17 -4.50
N GLY A 80 -0.05 8.45 -4.46
CA GLY A 80 -0.05 6.98 -4.35
C GLY A 80 0.50 6.26 -5.58
N ILE A 81 0.45 6.88 -6.76
CA ILE A 81 0.97 6.30 -8.01
C ILE A 81 2.50 6.07 -7.94
N PRO A 82 3.34 7.08 -7.66
CA PRO A 82 4.78 6.86 -7.56
C PRO A 82 5.16 5.96 -6.38
N TRP A 83 4.39 5.98 -5.28
CA TRP A 83 4.57 5.06 -4.16
C TRP A 83 4.36 3.59 -4.58
N ILE A 84 3.27 3.29 -5.29
CA ILE A 84 3.01 1.93 -5.79
C ILE A 84 4.01 1.51 -6.87
N ALA A 85 4.41 2.43 -7.75
CA ALA A 85 5.40 2.15 -8.76
C ALA A 85 6.72 1.70 -8.12
N HIS A 86 7.14 2.38 -7.04
CA HIS A 86 8.29 1.99 -6.24
C HIS A 86 8.12 0.60 -5.59
N ILE A 87 6.98 0.33 -4.95
CA ILE A 87 6.72 -0.97 -4.31
C ILE A 87 6.74 -2.13 -5.33
N PHE A 88 6.17 -1.93 -6.52
CA PHE A 88 6.06 -2.99 -7.51
C PHE A 88 7.35 -3.20 -8.31
N TYR A 89 8.09 -2.12 -8.59
CA TYR A 89 9.26 -2.17 -9.46
C TYR A 89 10.38 -1.24 -8.93
N PRO A 90 10.97 -1.56 -7.76
CA PRO A 90 11.95 -0.67 -7.11
C PRO A 90 13.20 -0.42 -7.95
N ASP A 91 13.60 -1.37 -8.80
CA ASP A 91 14.74 -1.22 -9.72
C ASP A 91 14.49 -0.17 -10.81
N MET A 92 13.22 -0.02 -11.23
CA MET A 92 12.81 0.92 -12.28
C MET A 92 12.37 2.27 -11.70
N PHE A 93 11.79 2.24 -10.49
CA PHE A 93 11.33 3.40 -9.74
C PHE A 93 11.99 3.41 -8.36
N PRO A 94 13.25 3.87 -8.27
CA PRO A 94 13.97 3.88 -7.00
C PRO A 94 13.37 4.85 -6.00
N GLU A 95 13.64 4.61 -4.72
CA GLU A 95 13.08 5.37 -3.60
C GLU A 95 13.33 6.88 -3.73
N ASN A 96 14.54 7.28 -4.14
CA ASN A 96 14.90 8.69 -4.34
C ASN A 96 14.06 9.39 -5.42
N TRP A 97 13.68 8.68 -6.49
CA TRP A 97 12.78 9.21 -7.50
C TRP A 97 11.38 9.41 -6.93
N PHE A 98 10.88 8.40 -6.21
CA PHE A 98 9.58 8.44 -5.57
C PHE A 98 9.50 9.58 -4.53
N MET A 99 10.51 9.76 -3.68
CA MET A 99 10.59 10.82 -2.67
C MET A 99 10.49 12.22 -3.29
N VAL A 100 11.12 12.46 -4.44
CA VAL A 100 10.99 13.73 -5.18
C VAL A 100 9.54 13.99 -5.57
N LYS A 101 8.80 12.96 -6.01
CA LYS A 101 7.38 13.07 -6.38
C LYS A 101 6.46 13.30 -5.20
N VAL A 102 6.77 12.73 -4.04
CA VAL A 102 6.04 13.04 -2.79
C VAL A 102 6.24 14.51 -2.43
N LYS A 103 7.47 15.00 -2.39
CA LYS A 103 7.76 16.42 -2.06
C LYS A 103 7.05 17.39 -3.02
N GLU A 104 7.11 17.11 -4.33
CA GLU A 104 6.44 17.88 -5.37
C GLU A 104 4.92 17.94 -5.12
N PHE A 105 4.29 16.80 -4.80
CA PHE A 105 2.87 16.74 -4.48
C PHE A 105 2.51 17.56 -3.22
N TYR A 106 3.28 17.44 -2.13
CA TYR A 106 3.01 18.18 -0.90
C TYR A 106 3.14 19.69 -1.07
N SER A 107 4.15 20.15 -1.82
CA SER A 107 4.33 21.56 -2.12
C SER A 107 3.17 22.12 -2.96
N ILE A 108 2.74 21.39 -4.00
CA ILE A 108 1.67 21.85 -4.91
C ILE A 108 0.29 21.81 -4.25
N PHE A 109 -0.08 20.69 -3.60
CA PHE A 109 -1.45 20.46 -3.14
C PHE A 109 -1.69 20.86 -1.69
N TYR A 110 -0.66 20.79 -0.84
CA TYR A 110 -0.78 21.11 0.59
C TYR A 110 0.00 22.36 0.99
N HIS A 111 0.70 22.99 0.04
CA HIS A 111 1.54 24.17 0.30
C HIS A 111 2.52 23.94 1.45
N TYR A 112 3.04 22.71 1.54
CA TYR A 112 3.91 22.26 2.60
C TYR A 112 5.23 21.73 2.05
N GLU A 113 6.33 22.32 2.50
CA GLU A 113 7.68 21.88 2.17
C GLU A 113 8.07 20.70 3.07
N LEU A 114 7.89 19.49 2.53
CA LEU A 114 8.12 18.24 3.23
C LEU A 114 9.63 17.98 3.42
N LYS A 115 10.08 17.92 4.67
CA LYS A 115 11.48 17.62 5.01
C LYS A 115 11.72 16.12 4.94
N ASP A 116 12.98 15.71 4.75
CA ASP A 116 13.36 14.30 4.69
C ASP A 116 12.96 13.54 5.96
N GLU A 117 13.11 14.17 7.13
CA GLU A 117 12.70 13.62 8.43
C GLU A 117 11.19 13.37 8.55
N ASP A 118 10.38 14.13 7.83
CA ASP A 118 8.92 14.00 7.84
C ASP A 118 8.47 12.88 6.89
N ILE A 119 9.24 12.60 5.83
CA ILE A 119 8.96 11.53 4.87
C ILE A 119 9.09 10.17 5.53
N SER A 120 10.14 9.89 6.30
CA SER A 120 10.28 8.57 6.97
C SER A 120 9.10 8.28 7.90
N LYS A 121 8.62 9.30 8.63
CA LYS A 121 7.43 9.17 9.49
C LYS A 121 6.15 8.91 8.69
N LEU A 122 6.04 9.53 7.51
CA LEU A 122 4.90 9.41 6.62
C LEU A 122 4.79 8.03 5.96
N LEU A 123 5.93 7.43 5.63
CA LEU A 123 6.00 6.11 4.99
C LEU A 123 5.85 4.95 5.99
N ASN A 124 5.75 5.25 7.29
CA ASN A 124 5.79 4.26 8.37
C ASN A 124 7.08 3.43 8.37
N ASP A 125 8.18 3.98 7.84
CA ASP A 125 9.49 3.35 7.93
C ASP A 125 9.95 3.42 9.39
N LYS A 126 10.16 2.24 10.00
CA LYS A 126 10.74 2.09 11.32
C LYS A 126 12.23 1.83 11.23
#